data_AF-A0A843HDD8-F1
#
_entry.id   AF-A0A843HDD8-F1
#
_cell.length_a   1.000
_cell.length_b   1.000
_cell.length_c   1.000
_cell.angle_alpha   90.00
_cell.angle_beta   90.00
_cell.angle_gamma   90.00
#
_symmetry.space_group_name_H-M   'P 1'
#
loop_
_entity.id
_entity.type
_entity.pdbx_description
1 polymer ?
#
loop_
_entity_poly.entity_id
_entity_poly.type
_entity_poly.pdbx_seq_one_letter_code
_entity_poly.pdbx_strand_id
1 'polypeptide(L)'
;MSVSDKIKNKNVAFIIAILLGTIAGLISVELCIRLKLVIYGFNLYIIVSPIIAGFVETFFSKNFTNETSGAISSIILFVITNLLGWIFTADPIIWNVYTVGGFFLMIQAAFPLTINYILLALLFLAIYLFGRLGSVLETLFVKRSKITPVADIQDYVSSNVLILTNEPEIPIKKYHGLIFAESVIEFEDKKPEEVIDFIGSDVSKKNMLKQHDYAIARDYMLNDLKKNAEELGANAIVDIEIEYTNFNQQFPPDVLIAIYGTAVTLDEAYLI
;
A
#
# COMPACT_ATOMS: atom_id res chain seq x y z
N MET A 1 39.79 -13.65 -4.46
CA MET A 1 38.37 -13.99 -4.69
C MET A 1 38.27 -14.52 -6.10
N SER A 2 38.00 -15.82 -6.28
CA SER A 2 38.11 -16.50 -7.57
C SER A 2 36.98 -16.06 -8.50
N VAL A 3 37.22 -16.04 -9.82
CA VAL A 3 36.20 -15.78 -10.86
C VAL A 3 35.00 -16.73 -10.70
N SER A 4 35.25 -17.95 -10.19
CA SER A 4 34.23 -18.95 -9.88
C SER A 4 33.26 -18.51 -8.76
N ASP A 5 33.73 -17.73 -7.78
CA ASP A 5 32.90 -17.30 -6.65
C ASP A 5 31.97 -16.13 -7.01
N LYS A 6 32.32 -15.32 -8.02
CA LYS A 6 31.47 -14.22 -8.53
C LYS A 6 30.28 -14.74 -9.36
N ILE A 7 30.41 -15.91 -9.99
CA ILE A 7 29.35 -16.53 -10.82
C ILE A 7 28.21 -17.08 -9.95
N LYS A 8 28.41 -17.27 -8.63
CA LYS A 8 27.32 -17.62 -7.70
C LYS A 8 26.33 -16.47 -7.46
N ASN A 9 26.64 -15.23 -7.81
CA ASN A 9 25.66 -14.15 -7.76
C ASN A 9 24.79 -14.17 -9.02
N LYS A 10 23.54 -14.58 -8.85
CA LYS A 10 22.52 -14.72 -9.91
C LYS A 10 22.41 -13.48 -10.81
N ASN A 11 22.47 -12.28 -10.24
CA ASN A 11 22.37 -11.04 -11.01
C ASN A 11 23.59 -10.81 -11.91
N VAL A 12 24.78 -11.15 -11.43
CA VAL A 12 26.03 -11.04 -12.21
C VAL A 12 26.03 -12.07 -13.34
N ALA A 13 25.55 -13.29 -13.08
CA ALA A 13 25.42 -14.33 -14.09
C ALA A 13 24.45 -13.94 -15.22
N PHE A 14 23.32 -13.31 -14.90
CA PHE A 14 22.41 -12.78 -15.91
C PHE A 14 23.03 -11.66 -16.74
N ILE A 15 23.76 -10.72 -16.13
CA ILE A 15 24.45 -9.64 -16.86
C ILE A 15 25.48 -10.23 -17.83
N ILE A 16 26.25 -11.24 -17.40
CA ILE A 16 27.22 -11.93 -18.27
C ILE A 16 26.50 -12.64 -19.43
N ALA A 17 25.37 -13.30 -19.17
CA ALA A 17 24.58 -13.95 -20.21
C ALA A 17 24.04 -12.95 -21.24
N ILE A 18 23.54 -11.79 -20.81
CA ILE A 18 23.06 -10.72 -21.68
C ILE A 18 24.21 -10.17 -22.54
N LEU A 19 25.39 -9.95 -21.94
CA LEU A 19 26.58 -9.50 -22.68
C LEU A 19 27.02 -10.51 -23.73
N LEU A 20 27.08 -11.80 -23.38
CA LEU A 20 27.44 -12.87 -24.33
C LEU A 20 26.42 -12.99 -25.46
N GLY A 21 25.13 -12.92 -25.16
CA GLY A 21 24.06 -12.90 -26.16
C GLY A 21 24.18 -11.71 -27.09
N THR A 22 24.38 -10.51 -26.55
CA THR A 22 24.52 -9.28 -27.35
C THR A 22 25.76 -9.33 -28.25
N ILE A 23 26.89 -9.81 -27.75
CA ILE A 23 28.13 -9.98 -28.54
C ILE A 23 27.91 -10.98 -29.68
N ALA A 24 27.31 -12.14 -29.39
CA ALA A 24 27.01 -13.14 -30.43
C ALA A 24 26.04 -12.58 -31.50
N GLY A 25 25.06 -11.79 -31.06
CA GLY A 25 24.18 -11.03 -31.93
C GLY A 25 24.92 -10.07 -32.85
N LEU A 26 25.81 -9.24 -32.31
CA LEU A 26 26.61 -8.29 -33.10
C LEU A 26 27.56 -8.99 -34.08
N ILE A 27 28.16 -10.12 -33.69
CA ILE A 27 28.96 -10.95 -34.61
C ILE A 27 28.09 -11.48 -35.75
N SER A 28 26.86 -11.91 -35.45
CA SER A 28 25.90 -12.32 -36.47
C SER A 28 25.54 -11.17 -37.42
N VAL A 29 25.35 -9.95 -36.92
CA VAL A 29 25.09 -8.76 -37.75
C VAL A 29 26.25 -8.54 -38.71
N GLU A 30 27.49 -8.50 -38.20
CA GLU A 30 28.69 -8.30 -39.00
C GLU A 30 28.85 -9.38 -40.06
N LEU A 31 28.59 -10.65 -39.73
CA LEU A 31 28.65 -11.77 -40.66
C LEU A 31 27.60 -11.62 -41.78
N CYS A 32 26.36 -11.24 -41.43
CA CYS A 32 25.29 -11.01 -42.39
C CYS A 32 25.61 -9.84 -43.34
N ILE A 33 26.24 -8.77 -42.84
CA ILE A 33 26.67 -7.63 -43.66
C ILE A 33 27.80 -8.05 -44.62
N ARG A 34 28.85 -8.72 -44.12
CA ARG A 34 29.99 -9.16 -44.95
C ARG A 34 29.60 -10.10 -46.06
N LEU A 35 28.70 -11.04 -45.75
CA LEU A 35 28.19 -12.03 -46.71
C LEU A 35 27.07 -11.48 -47.59
N LYS A 36 26.68 -10.20 -47.42
CA LYS A 36 25.56 -9.55 -48.12
C LYS A 36 24.29 -10.41 -48.08
N LEU A 37 23.96 -10.91 -46.90
CA LEU A 37 22.77 -11.76 -46.67
C LEU A 37 21.52 -10.89 -46.72
N VAL A 38 21.09 -10.63 -47.94
CA VAL A 38 19.91 -9.83 -48.29
C VAL A 38 18.99 -10.68 -49.13
N ILE A 39 17.74 -10.84 -48.69
CA ILE A 39 16.70 -11.52 -49.45
C ILE A 39 15.71 -10.47 -49.94
N TYR A 40 15.65 -10.25 -51.26
CA TYR A 40 14.72 -9.28 -51.88
C TYR A 40 14.78 -7.86 -51.27
N GLY A 41 15.99 -7.37 -50.98
CA GLY A 41 16.21 -6.06 -50.35
C GLY A 41 15.98 -6.02 -48.84
N PHE A 42 15.62 -7.15 -48.22
CA PHE A 42 15.49 -7.29 -46.78
C PHE A 42 16.79 -7.82 -46.17
N ASN A 43 17.38 -7.01 -45.29
CA ASN A 43 18.56 -7.35 -44.52
C ASN A 43 18.23 -8.41 -43.46
N LEU A 44 18.72 -9.64 -43.64
CA LEU A 44 18.36 -10.77 -42.75
C LEU A 44 18.81 -10.57 -41.30
N TYR A 45 19.85 -9.76 -41.06
CA TYR A 45 20.35 -9.50 -39.72
C TYR A 45 19.30 -8.83 -38.81
N ILE A 46 18.29 -8.16 -39.37
CA ILE A 46 17.21 -7.51 -38.61
C ILE A 46 16.38 -8.55 -37.82
N ILE A 47 16.29 -9.78 -38.32
CA ILE A 47 15.53 -10.87 -37.68
C ILE A 47 16.48 -11.91 -37.07
N VAL A 48 17.46 -12.37 -37.84
CA VAL A 48 18.31 -13.51 -37.46
C VAL A 48 19.22 -13.15 -36.27
N SER A 49 19.77 -11.94 -36.25
CA SER A 49 20.74 -11.57 -35.22
C SER A 49 20.10 -11.38 -33.83
N PRO A 50 18.92 -10.74 -33.70
CA PRO A 50 18.19 -10.71 -32.42
C PRO A 50 17.83 -12.10 -31.89
N ILE A 51 17.40 -13.01 -32.77
CA ILE A 51 17.08 -14.40 -32.40
C ILE A 51 18.33 -15.11 -31.86
N ILE A 52 19.46 -14.98 -32.56
CA ILE A 52 20.74 -15.57 -32.12
C ILE A 52 21.16 -14.99 -30.76
N ALA A 53 21.02 -13.67 -30.57
CA ALA A 53 21.35 -13.02 -29.30
C ALA A 53 20.52 -13.58 -28.14
N GLY A 54 19.19 -13.60 -28.30
CA GLY A 54 18.28 -14.14 -27.29
C GLY A 54 18.50 -15.62 -27.00
N PHE A 55 18.82 -16.41 -28.03
CA PHE A 55 19.14 -17.83 -27.86
C PHE A 55 20.42 -18.04 -27.05
N VAL A 56 21.50 -17.33 -27.41
CA VAL A 56 22.80 -17.44 -26.72
C VAL A 56 22.68 -16.96 -25.27
N GLU A 57 22.02 -15.84 -25.02
CA GLU A 57 21.73 -15.38 -23.65
C GLU A 57 20.98 -16.45 -22.86
N THR A 58 19.89 -16.98 -23.41
CA THR A 58 19.05 -17.98 -22.73
C THR A 58 19.85 -19.25 -22.44
N PHE A 59 20.71 -19.68 -23.36
CA PHE A 59 21.57 -20.84 -23.19
C PHE A 59 22.55 -20.65 -22.01
N PHE A 60 23.26 -19.53 -21.97
CA PHE A 60 24.21 -19.23 -20.89
C PHE A 60 23.51 -18.95 -19.55
N SER A 61 22.41 -18.21 -19.57
CA SER A 61 21.58 -17.94 -18.40
C SER A 61 21.10 -19.23 -17.74
N LYS A 62 20.57 -20.17 -18.54
CA LYS A 62 20.09 -21.46 -18.04
C LYS A 62 21.23 -22.31 -17.50
N ASN A 63 22.40 -22.29 -18.14
CA ASN A 63 23.57 -23.03 -17.68
C ASN A 63 24.19 -22.46 -16.38
N PHE A 64 24.10 -21.15 -16.16
CA PHE A 64 24.66 -20.49 -14.97
C PHE A 64 23.69 -20.41 -13.79
N THR A 65 22.38 -20.27 -14.05
CA THR A 65 21.38 -19.95 -13.01
C THR A 65 20.19 -20.92 -12.96
N ASN A 66 20.09 -21.90 -13.89
CA ASN A 66 18.92 -22.75 -14.11
C ASN A 66 17.62 -22.01 -14.49
N GLU A 67 17.69 -20.71 -14.75
CA GLU A 67 16.54 -19.88 -15.11
C GLU A 67 16.77 -19.15 -16.44
N THR A 68 15.68 -18.71 -17.06
CA THR A 68 15.69 -17.91 -18.28
C THR A 68 15.69 -16.42 -17.94
N SER A 69 16.64 -15.66 -18.46
CA SER A 69 16.70 -14.21 -18.33
C SER A 69 15.65 -13.44 -19.16
N GLY A 70 14.88 -14.13 -20.01
CA GLY A 70 13.82 -13.52 -20.81
C GLY A 70 14.28 -12.98 -22.17
N ALA A 71 15.48 -13.35 -22.65
CA ALA A 71 16.02 -12.96 -23.96
C ALA A 71 16.11 -11.44 -24.16
N ILE A 72 16.59 -10.72 -23.14
CA ILE A 72 16.69 -9.26 -23.12
C ILE A 72 17.61 -8.74 -24.25
N SER A 73 18.68 -9.45 -24.55
CA SER A 73 19.61 -9.17 -25.65
C SER A 73 18.94 -9.23 -27.03
N SER A 74 17.90 -10.03 -27.22
CA SER A 74 17.11 -10.03 -28.47
C SER A 74 16.41 -8.68 -28.64
N ILE A 75 15.79 -8.16 -27.58
CA ILE A 75 15.12 -6.85 -27.59
C ILE A 75 16.13 -5.74 -27.84
N ILE A 76 17.25 -5.73 -27.10
CA ILE A 76 18.32 -4.74 -27.25
C ILE A 76 18.85 -4.73 -28.68
N LEU A 77 19.20 -5.91 -29.21
CA LEU A 77 19.77 -6.00 -30.55
C LEU A 77 18.73 -5.67 -31.62
N PHE A 78 17.46 -6.05 -31.45
CA PHE A 78 16.38 -5.69 -32.36
C PHE A 78 16.18 -4.17 -32.45
N VAL A 79 16.20 -3.47 -31.31
CA VAL A 79 16.11 -2.01 -31.28
C VAL A 79 17.33 -1.38 -31.93
N ILE A 80 18.54 -1.87 -31.63
CA ILE A 80 19.78 -1.35 -32.23
C ILE A 80 19.80 -1.57 -33.75
N THR A 81 19.48 -2.77 -34.24
CA THR A 81 19.53 -3.07 -35.69
C THR A 81 18.45 -2.35 -36.47
N ASN A 82 17.26 -2.15 -35.88
CA ASN A 82 16.24 -1.29 -36.47
C ASN A 82 16.68 0.17 -36.46
N LEU A 83 17.04 0.75 -35.32
CA LEU A 83 17.46 2.16 -35.25
C LEU A 83 18.64 2.44 -36.19
N LEU A 84 19.63 1.55 -36.26
CA LEU A 84 20.74 1.68 -37.21
C LEU A 84 20.27 1.53 -38.66
N GLY A 85 19.36 0.61 -38.97
CA GLY A 85 18.78 0.47 -40.30
C GLY A 85 17.93 1.68 -40.74
N TRP A 86 17.35 2.41 -39.79
CA TRP A 86 16.60 3.65 -40.04
C TRP A 86 17.49 4.90 -40.12
N ILE A 87 18.56 4.99 -39.31
CA ILE A 87 19.43 6.17 -39.21
C ILE A 87 20.61 6.11 -40.21
N PHE A 88 21.19 4.94 -40.42
CA PHE A 88 22.34 4.72 -41.30
C PHE A 88 21.91 3.93 -42.54
N THR A 89 21.22 4.61 -43.45
CA THR A 89 20.75 4.07 -44.74
C THR A 89 21.91 3.85 -45.72
N ALA A 90 22.76 2.84 -45.48
CA ALA A 90 23.62 2.34 -46.56
C ALA A 90 22.80 1.57 -47.60
N ASP A 91 21.71 0.91 -47.15
CA ASP A 91 20.63 0.35 -47.98
C ASP A 91 19.29 0.73 -47.33
N PRO A 92 18.51 1.67 -47.87
CA PRO A 92 17.25 2.10 -47.27
C PRO A 92 16.28 0.92 -47.14
N ILE A 93 15.62 0.79 -45.99
CA ILE A 93 14.59 -0.22 -45.76
C ILE A 93 13.49 0.01 -46.81
N ILE A 94 13.43 -0.88 -47.80
CA ILE A 94 12.41 -0.82 -48.83
C ILE A 94 11.09 -1.27 -48.19
N TRP A 95 10.03 -0.48 -48.34
CA TRP A 95 8.66 -0.84 -47.98
C TRP A 95 8.14 -1.96 -48.88
N ASN A 96 8.66 -3.17 -48.68
CA ASN A 96 8.20 -4.38 -49.35
C ASN A 96 7.17 -5.10 -48.48
N VAL A 97 6.45 -6.06 -49.07
CA VAL A 97 5.40 -6.83 -48.38
C VAL A 97 5.93 -7.58 -47.14
N TYR A 98 7.23 -7.88 -47.11
CA TYR A 98 7.87 -8.59 -46.01
C TYR A 98 8.19 -7.66 -44.83
N THR A 99 8.60 -6.41 -45.08
CA THR A 99 8.76 -5.38 -44.03
C THR A 99 7.42 -5.07 -43.38
N VAL A 100 6.38 -4.91 -44.19
CA VAL A 100 5.00 -4.70 -43.69
C VAL A 100 4.50 -5.95 -42.96
N GLY A 101 4.73 -7.15 -43.50
CA GLY A 101 4.35 -8.42 -42.87
C GLY A 101 5.05 -8.67 -41.54
N GLY A 102 6.35 -8.38 -41.45
CA GLY A 102 7.12 -8.46 -40.20
C GLY A 102 6.62 -7.49 -39.14
N PHE A 103 6.27 -6.27 -39.55
CA PHE A 103 5.62 -5.29 -38.66
C PHE A 103 4.25 -5.76 -38.18
N PHE A 104 3.44 -6.35 -39.07
CA PHE A 104 2.15 -6.96 -38.71
C PHE A 104 2.31 -8.12 -37.72
N LEU A 105 3.29 -9.01 -37.90
CA LEU A 105 3.56 -10.11 -36.97
C LEU A 105 4.05 -9.61 -35.60
N MET A 106 4.89 -8.58 -35.59
CA MET A 106 5.33 -7.92 -34.35
C MET A 106 4.16 -7.29 -33.61
N ILE A 107 3.29 -6.57 -34.32
CA ILE A 107 2.06 -6.00 -33.78
C ILE A 107 1.13 -7.11 -33.26
N GLN A 108 0.98 -8.21 -34.00
CA GLN A 108 0.15 -9.35 -33.60
C GLN A 108 0.67 -9.99 -32.29
N ALA A 109 1.98 -10.05 -32.09
CA ALA A 109 2.57 -10.54 -30.84
C ALA A 109 2.47 -9.53 -29.68
N ALA A 110 2.51 -8.24 -29.98
CA ALA A 110 2.39 -7.17 -29.00
C ALA A 110 0.94 -6.96 -28.51
N PHE A 111 -0.07 -7.19 -29.36
CA PHE A 111 -1.49 -7.01 -29.02
C PHE A 111 -1.94 -7.78 -27.78
N PRO A 112 -1.69 -9.10 -27.63
CA PRO A 112 -2.07 -9.83 -26.41
C PRO A 112 -1.44 -9.24 -25.14
N LEU A 113 -0.17 -8.80 -25.21
CA LEU A 113 0.54 -8.22 -24.08
C LEU A 113 -0.04 -6.84 -23.69
N THR A 114 -0.25 -5.98 -24.69
CA THR A 114 -0.84 -4.65 -24.48
C THR A 114 -2.28 -4.74 -23.99
N ILE A 115 -3.09 -5.65 -24.54
CA ILE A 115 -4.46 -5.89 -24.07
C ILE A 115 -4.48 -6.36 -22.62
N ASN A 116 -3.56 -7.25 -22.22
CA ASN A 116 -3.46 -7.69 -20.82
C ASN A 116 -3.14 -6.52 -19.87
N TYR A 117 -2.24 -5.62 -20.26
CA TYR A 117 -1.95 -4.43 -19.45
C TYR A 117 -3.12 -3.43 -19.42
N ILE A 118 -3.83 -3.25 -20.52
CA ILE A 118 -5.03 -2.39 -20.57
C ILE A 118 -6.14 -2.98 -19.69
N LEU A 119 -6.37 -4.29 -19.74
CA LEU A 119 -7.34 -4.99 -18.89
C LEU A 119 -6.99 -4.84 -17.40
N LEU A 120 -5.71 -4.96 -17.05
CA LEU A 120 -5.24 -4.76 -15.68
C LEU A 120 -5.45 -3.31 -15.22
N ALA A 121 -5.16 -2.33 -16.08
CA ALA A 121 -5.40 -0.92 -15.81
C ALA A 121 -6.90 -0.60 -15.63
N LEU A 122 -7.76 -1.17 -16.48
CA LEU A 122 -9.22 -1.04 -16.36
C LEU A 122 -9.75 -1.70 -15.08
N LEU A 123 -9.18 -2.84 -14.68
CA LEU A 123 -9.51 -3.49 -13.41
C LEU A 123 -9.15 -2.61 -12.22
N PHE A 124 -7.94 -2.04 -12.19
CA PHE A 124 -7.53 -1.13 -11.11
C PHE A 124 -8.36 0.16 -11.09
N LEU A 125 -8.71 0.69 -12.27
CA LEU A 125 -9.61 1.84 -12.37
C LEU A 125 -11.01 1.50 -11.83
N ALA A 126 -11.54 0.32 -12.15
CA ALA A 126 -12.83 -0.15 -11.63
C ALA A 126 -12.78 -0.29 -10.10
N ILE A 127 -11.74 -0.91 -9.54
CA ILE A 127 -11.54 -1.02 -8.09
C ILE A 127 -11.51 0.37 -7.44
N TYR A 128 -10.77 1.32 -8.02
CA TYR A 128 -10.71 2.70 -7.52
C TYR A 128 -12.08 3.39 -7.54
N LEU A 129 -12.82 3.28 -8.65
CA LEU A 129 -14.15 3.86 -8.80
C LEU A 129 -15.16 3.23 -7.82
N PHE A 130 -15.15 1.90 -7.68
CA PHE A 130 -16.00 1.21 -6.71
C PHE A 130 -15.66 1.58 -5.27
N GLY A 131 -14.38 1.71 -4.93
CA GLY A 131 -13.95 2.20 -3.61
C GLY A 131 -14.47 3.62 -3.32
N ARG A 132 -14.40 4.51 -4.32
CA ARG A 132 -14.92 5.89 -4.18
C ARG A 132 -16.44 5.93 -4.07
N LEU A 133 -17.15 5.11 -4.84
CA LEU A 133 -18.61 5.00 -4.73
C LEU A 133 -19.02 4.41 -3.38
N GLY A 134 -18.29 3.42 -2.87
CA GLY A 134 -18.48 2.88 -1.53
C GLY A 134 -18.39 3.95 -0.44
N SER A 135 -17.37 4.80 -0.50
CA SER A 135 -17.19 5.93 0.43
C SER A 135 -18.33 6.96 0.35
N VAL A 136 -18.85 7.25 -0.86
CA VAL A 136 -20.00 8.16 -1.01
C VAL A 136 -21.30 7.53 -0.51
N LEU A 137 -21.50 6.22 -0.74
CA LEU A 137 -22.68 5.52 -0.23
C LEU A 137 -22.64 5.39 1.30
N GLU A 138 -21.45 5.20 1.87
CA GLU A 138 -21.23 5.21 3.31
C GLU A 138 -21.69 6.54 3.93
N THR A 139 -21.29 7.68 3.35
CA THR A 139 -21.69 9.00 3.88
C THR A 139 -23.19 9.29 3.76
N LEU A 140 -23.91 8.62 2.85
CA LEU A 140 -25.36 8.80 2.66
C LEU A 140 -26.22 7.82 3.48
N PHE A 141 -25.76 6.59 3.68
CA PHE A 141 -26.55 5.53 4.33
C PHE A 141 -26.15 5.24 5.77
N VAL A 142 -24.91 5.59 6.18
CA VAL A 142 -24.50 5.49 7.58
C VAL A 142 -24.91 6.78 8.27
N LYS A 143 -25.97 6.70 9.07
CA LYS A 143 -26.29 7.73 10.07
C LYS A 143 -25.17 7.70 11.10
N ARG A 144 -24.08 8.47 10.87
CA ARG A 144 -22.98 8.63 11.82
C ARG A 144 -23.59 8.90 13.18
N SER A 145 -23.32 8.04 14.17
CA SER A 145 -23.44 8.42 15.58
C SER A 145 -22.67 9.73 15.73
N LYS A 146 -23.15 10.69 16.54
CA LYS A 146 -22.47 11.98 16.72
C LYS A 146 -20.98 11.73 16.95
N ILE A 147 -20.17 12.07 15.95
CA ILE A 147 -18.72 11.97 16.02
C ILE A 147 -18.28 13.28 16.63
N THR A 148 -17.59 13.20 17.76
CA THR A 148 -17.07 14.40 18.44
C THR A 148 -15.58 14.53 18.08
N PRO A 149 -15.18 15.59 17.37
CA PRO A 149 -13.77 15.86 17.10
C PRO A 149 -13.03 16.14 18.42
N VAL A 150 -11.78 15.67 18.53
CA VAL A 150 -10.95 15.94 19.73
C VAL A 150 -10.72 17.44 19.96
N ALA A 151 -10.70 18.26 18.91
CA ALA A 151 -10.54 19.70 19.03
C ALA A 151 -11.68 20.38 19.80
N ASP A 152 -12.91 19.86 19.67
CA ASP A 152 -14.10 20.40 20.32
C ASP A 152 -14.21 19.95 21.79
N ILE A 153 -13.23 19.17 22.29
CA ILE A 153 -13.25 18.58 23.63
C ILE A 153 -12.64 19.49 24.71
N GLN A 154 -11.93 20.56 24.37
CA GLN A 154 -11.09 21.28 25.34
C GLN A 154 -11.86 22.15 26.36
N ASP A 155 -13.15 22.43 26.16
CA ASP A 155 -13.94 23.38 26.96
C ASP A 155 -15.05 22.72 27.82
N TYR A 156 -14.70 21.79 28.73
CA TYR A 156 -15.69 21.19 29.66
C TYR A 156 -15.64 21.74 31.08
N VAL A 157 -16.83 21.97 31.65
CA VAL A 157 -17.05 22.31 33.06
C VAL A 157 -16.93 21.04 33.91
N SER A 158 -16.01 21.03 34.86
CA SER A 158 -15.77 19.89 35.75
C SER A 158 -16.98 19.64 36.66
N SER A 159 -17.57 18.45 36.56
CA SER A 159 -18.51 17.92 37.56
C SER A 159 -17.77 17.49 38.83
N ASN A 160 -18.39 17.75 39.99
CA ASN A 160 -17.85 17.41 41.31
C ASN A 160 -18.10 15.95 41.74
N VAL A 161 -18.68 15.12 40.87
CA VAL A 161 -18.89 13.69 41.17
C VAL A 161 -17.55 12.98 41.32
N LEU A 162 -17.39 12.27 42.44
CA LEU A 162 -16.20 11.50 42.77
C LEU A 162 -16.14 10.22 41.90
N ILE A 163 -14.96 9.91 41.38
CA ILE A 163 -14.72 8.68 40.63
C ILE A 163 -13.85 7.75 41.47
N LEU A 164 -14.33 6.53 41.66
CA LEU A 164 -13.64 5.46 42.38
C LEU A 164 -13.51 4.26 41.46
N THR A 165 -12.27 3.85 41.19
CA THR A 165 -11.97 2.68 40.35
C THR A 165 -12.27 1.35 41.04
N ASN A 166 -12.41 1.33 42.37
CA ASN A 166 -12.73 0.15 43.17
C ASN A 166 -13.83 0.49 44.18
N GLU A 167 -14.47 -0.55 44.73
CA GLU A 167 -15.41 -0.41 45.84
C GLU A 167 -14.79 0.35 47.02
N PRO A 168 -15.43 1.44 47.50
CA PRO A 168 -14.90 2.24 48.59
C PRO A 168 -15.01 1.52 49.94
N GLU A 169 -14.06 1.79 50.83
CA GLU A 169 -14.17 1.40 52.25
C GLU A 169 -15.26 2.20 53.01
N ILE A 170 -15.81 3.23 52.37
CA ILE A 170 -16.86 4.11 52.89
C ILE A 170 -18.24 3.47 52.61
N PRO A 171 -19.17 3.44 53.58
CA PRO A 171 -20.49 2.85 53.38
C PRO A 171 -21.29 3.58 52.30
N ILE A 172 -21.81 2.82 51.34
CA ILE A 172 -22.70 3.31 50.28
C ILE A 172 -24.12 3.46 50.83
N LYS A 173 -24.66 4.69 50.81
CA LYS A 173 -26.01 5.00 51.32
C LYS A 173 -27.10 4.54 50.36
N LYS A 174 -26.85 4.65 49.04
CA LYS A 174 -27.81 4.29 48.01
C LYS A 174 -27.10 3.97 46.69
N TYR A 175 -27.54 2.90 46.04
CA TYR A 175 -27.21 2.58 44.65
C TYR A 175 -28.28 3.15 43.72
N HIS A 176 -27.86 3.88 42.70
CA HIS A 176 -28.74 4.42 41.65
C HIS A 176 -28.73 3.57 40.38
N GLY A 177 -27.81 2.61 40.29
CA GLY A 177 -27.72 1.64 39.21
C GLY A 177 -26.52 1.85 38.29
N LEU A 178 -26.44 1.01 37.26
CA LEU A 178 -25.40 1.09 36.23
C LEU A 178 -25.62 2.31 35.34
N ILE A 179 -24.56 3.08 35.13
CA ILE A 179 -24.50 4.18 34.16
C ILE A 179 -23.46 3.85 33.09
N PHE A 180 -23.71 4.32 31.87
CA PHE A 180 -22.83 4.10 30.74
C PHE A 180 -22.73 5.38 29.91
N ALA A 181 -21.58 5.58 29.28
CA ALA A 181 -21.33 6.61 28.30
C ALA A 181 -20.52 5.97 27.15
N GLU A 182 -20.97 6.16 25.91
CA GLU A 182 -20.33 5.60 24.73
C GLU A 182 -20.23 6.68 23.65
N SER A 183 -19.04 6.86 23.09
CA SER A 183 -18.83 7.80 21.98
C SER A 183 -17.73 7.36 21.04
N VAL A 184 -17.89 7.74 19.77
CA VAL A 184 -16.86 7.60 18.74
C VAL A 184 -16.08 8.90 18.68
N ILE A 185 -14.79 8.80 18.94
CA ILE A 185 -13.88 9.94 18.92
C ILE A 185 -13.04 9.85 17.65
N GLU A 186 -13.25 10.82 16.77
CA GLU A 186 -12.49 10.97 15.53
C GLU A 186 -11.21 11.74 15.85
N PHE A 187 -10.08 11.08 15.60
CA PHE A 187 -8.80 11.75 15.64
C PHE A 187 -8.69 12.58 14.37
N GLU A 188 -8.35 13.88 14.48
CA GLU A 188 -8.33 14.84 13.37
C GLU A 188 -7.70 14.27 12.09
N ASP A 189 -8.14 14.77 10.92
CA ASP A 189 -7.58 14.43 9.60
C ASP A 189 -6.04 14.49 9.63
N LYS A 190 -5.42 13.30 9.71
CA LYS A 190 -3.97 13.19 9.89
C LYS A 190 -3.27 13.62 8.61
N LYS A 191 -2.23 14.42 8.75
CA LYS A 191 -1.42 14.86 7.60
C LYS A 191 -0.80 13.62 6.93
N PRO A 192 -0.58 13.62 5.61
CA PRO A 192 0.03 12.48 4.90
C PRO A 192 1.36 12.00 5.54
N GLU A 193 2.12 12.92 6.13
CA GLU A 193 3.35 12.66 6.87
C GLU A 193 3.12 11.78 8.11
N GLU A 194 2.05 12.02 8.86
CA GLU A 194 1.69 11.28 10.07
C GLU A 194 1.19 9.87 9.75
N VAL A 195 0.54 9.68 8.60
CA VAL A 195 0.13 8.36 8.09
C VAL A 195 1.35 7.52 7.73
N ILE A 196 2.34 8.12 7.06
CA ILE A 196 3.60 7.45 6.69
C ILE A 196 4.39 7.07 7.94
N ASP A 197 4.49 7.98 8.91
CA ASP A 197 5.13 7.73 10.20
C ASP A 197 4.38 6.66 11.00
N PHE A 198 3.04 6.65 10.97
CA PHE A 198 2.26 5.60 11.59
C PHE A 198 2.52 4.24 10.96
N ILE A 199 2.57 4.11 9.63
CA ILE A 199 2.83 2.83 8.97
C ILE A 199 4.27 2.34 9.25
N GLY A 200 5.24 3.25 9.15
CA GLY A 200 6.67 2.95 9.26
C GLY A 200 7.22 2.84 10.69
N SER A 201 6.44 3.15 11.72
CA SER A 201 6.91 3.16 13.11
C SER A 201 6.74 1.82 13.85
N ASP A 202 7.65 1.59 14.81
CA ASP A 202 7.56 0.51 15.78
C ASP A 202 6.36 0.67 16.73
N VAL A 203 5.92 -0.46 17.30
CA VAL A 203 4.74 -0.57 18.19
C VAL A 203 4.74 0.48 19.30
N SER A 204 5.91 0.79 19.89
CA SER A 204 6.02 1.78 20.97
C SER A 204 5.69 3.21 20.51
N LYS A 205 6.11 3.62 19.31
CA LYS A 205 5.81 4.95 18.77
C LYS A 205 4.35 5.07 18.36
N LYS A 206 3.77 4.00 17.79
CA LYS A 206 2.32 3.90 17.51
C LYS A 206 1.51 4.09 18.78
N ASN A 207 1.95 3.51 19.90
CA ASN A 207 1.27 3.65 21.18
C ASN A 207 1.38 5.07 21.75
N MET A 208 2.55 5.72 21.66
CA MET A 208 2.73 7.10 22.13
C MET A 208 1.89 8.12 21.34
N LEU A 209 1.83 7.99 20.01
CA LEU A 209 1.02 8.89 19.16
C LEU A 209 -0.48 8.81 19.48
N LYS A 210 -0.94 7.68 20.02
CA LYS A 210 -2.33 7.51 20.44
C LYS A 210 -2.59 7.96 21.90
N GLN A 211 -1.58 7.95 22.77
CA GLN A 211 -1.75 8.21 24.20
C GLN A 211 -2.31 9.60 24.53
N HIS A 212 -1.87 10.63 23.81
CA HIS A 212 -2.35 11.99 24.02
C HIS A 212 -3.84 12.12 23.68
N ASP A 213 -4.22 11.67 22.48
CA ASP A 213 -5.60 11.75 22.02
C ASP A 213 -6.53 10.85 22.85
N TYR A 214 -6.04 9.67 23.28
CA TYR A 214 -6.76 8.81 24.23
C TYR A 214 -7.00 9.47 25.58
N ALA A 215 -6.02 10.23 26.11
CA ALA A 215 -6.19 10.90 27.41
C ALA A 215 -7.27 11.97 27.35
N ILE A 216 -7.27 12.80 26.30
CA ILE A 216 -8.30 13.84 26.08
C ILE A 216 -9.68 13.19 25.92
N ALA A 217 -9.76 12.14 25.09
CA ALA A 217 -10.99 11.40 24.83
C ALA A 217 -11.53 10.72 26.10
N ARG A 218 -10.67 10.13 26.92
CA ARG A 218 -11.03 9.54 28.20
C ARG A 218 -11.61 10.58 29.15
N ASP A 219 -10.95 11.72 29.32
CA ASP A 219 -11.37 12.74 30.28
C ASP A 219 -12.73 13.35 29.87
N TYR A 220 -12.99 13.49 28.57
CA TYR A 220 -14.31 13.84 28.04
C TYR A 220 -15.38 12.82 28.43
N MET A 221 -15.14 11.54 28.14
CA MET A 221 -16.09 10.47 28.41
C MET A 221 -16.38 10.32 29.90
N LEU A 222 -15.36 10.53 30.77
CA LEU A 222 -15.56 10.53 32.21
C LEU A 222 -16.46 11.68 32.67
N ASN A 223 -16.35 12.86 32.06
CA ASN A 223 -17.24 13.97 32.38
C ASN A 223 -18.69 13.71 31.95
N ASP A 224 -18.89 13.08 30.79
CA ASP A 224 -20.24 12.69 30.34
C ASP A 224 -20.86 11.66 31.29
N LEU A 225 -20.06 10.68 31.74
CA LEU A 225 -20.47 9.72 32.75
C LEU A 225 -20.80 10.38 34.10
N LYS A 226 -19.99 11.36 34.55
CA LYS A 226 -20.26 12.14 35.76
C LYS A 226 -21.57 12.90 35.67
N LYS A 227 -21.87 13.50 34.52
CA LYS A 227 -23.14 14.19 34.29
C LYS A 227 -24.32 13.22 34.39
N ASN A 228 -24.21 12.03 33.81
CA ASN A 228 -25.22 10.97 33.95
C ASN A 228 -25.43 10.58 35.42
N ALA A 229 -24.36 10.55 36.23
CA ALA A 229 -24.46 10.32 37.67
C ALA A 229 -25.15 11.48 38.41
N GLU A 230 -24.83 12.74 38.09
CA GLU A 230 -25.48 13.93 38.67
C GLU A 230 -26.98 13.97 38.36
N GLU A 231 -27.38 13.61 37.14
CA GLU A 231 -28.79 13.55 36.73
C GLU A 231 -29.59 12.53 37.55
N LEU A 232 -28.92 11.48 38.06
CA LEU A 232 -29.50 10.49 38.98
C LEU A 232 -29.43 10.91 40.46
N GLY A 233 -28.81 12.05 40.77
CA GLY A 233 -28.58 12.51 42.15
C GLY A 233 -27.50 11.71 42.90
N ALA A 234 -26.58 11.08 42.17
CA ALA A 234 -25.41 10.42 42.74
C ALA A 234 -24.29 11.45 43.00
N ASN A 235 -23.44 11.18 44.00
CA ASN A 235 -22.25 12.00 44.29
C ASN A 235 -20.94 11.25 44.02
N ALA A 236 -21.01 9.95 43.73
CA ALA A 236 -19.86 9.15 43.33
C ALA A 236 -20.23 8.07 42.30
N ILE A 237 -19.21 7.59 41.59
CA ILE A 237 -19.26 6.46 40.67
C ILE A 237 -18.21 5.45 41.13
N VAL A 238 -18.61 4.18 41.27
CA VAL A 238 -17.73 3.06 41.68
C VAL A 238 -17.61 2.03 40.57
N ASP A 239 -16.56 1.21 40.64
CA ASP A 239 -16.28 0.11 39.71
C ASP A 239 -16.30 0.54 38.25
N ILE A 240 -15.53 1.60 37.95
CA ILE A 240 -15.42 2.11 36.58
C ILE A 240 -14.55 1.19 35.73
N GLU A 241 -15.07 0.83 34.57
CA GLU A 241 -14.33 0.14 33.52
C GLU A 241 -14.39 0.95 32.22
N ILE A 242 -13.28 0.93 31.48
CA ILE A 242 -13.09 1.71 30.25
C ILE A 242 -12.62 0.76 29.16
N GLU A 243 -13.41 0.67 28.10
CA GLU A 243 -13.09 -0.13 26.92
C GLU A 243 -12.73 0.77 25.74
N TYR A 244 -11.66 0.40 25.04
CA TYR A 244 -11.21 1.07 23.82
C TYR A 244 -11.28 0.09 22.65
N THR A 245 -12.07 0.40 21.64
CA THR A 245 -12.20 -0.42 20.44
C THR A 245 -11.85 0.39 19.20
N ASN A 246 -11.11 -0.20 18.26
CA ASN A 246 -10.89 0.42 16.95
C ASN A 246 -12.23 0.49 16.21
N PHE A 247 -12.67 1.70 15.87
CA PHE A 247 -13.98 1.92 15.27
C PHE A 247 -13.98 1.67 13.75
N ASN A 248 -12.88 2.01 13.06
CA ASN A 248 -12.78 1.90 11.60
C ASN A 248 -11.43 1.32 11.14
N GLN A 249 -11.32 1.13 9.83
CA GLN A 249 -10.13 0.57 9.16
C GLN A 249 -9.16 1.65 8.66
N GLN A 250 -9.35 2.91 9.04
CA GLN A 250 -8.45 3.99 8.64
C GLN A 250 -7.14 3.92 9.43
N PHE A 251 -6.10 4.59 8.94
CA PHE A 251 -4.77 4.57 9.55
C PHE A 251 -4.32 5.99 9.94
N PRO A 252 -4.13 6.27 11.24
CA PRO A 252 -4.51 5.46 12.41
C PRO A 252 -6.04 5.37 12.61
N PRO A 253 -6.57 4.29 13.22
CA PRO A 253 -8.02 4.10 13.35
C PRO A 253 -8.63 5.06 14.38
N ASP A 254 -9.87 5.47 14.12
CA ASP A 254 -10.72 6.11 15.14
C ASP A 254 -11.02 5.14 16.27
N VAL A 255 -11.46 5.71 17.39
CA VAL A 255 -11.65 4.95 18.62
C VAL A 255 -13.07 5.12 19.12
N LEU A 256 -13.71 3.98 19.34
CA LEU A 256 -14.89 3.86 20.17
C LEU A 256 -14.43 3.74 21.62
N ILE A 257 -14.86 4.66 22.47
CA ILE A 257 -14.65 4.59 23.92
C ILE A 257 -15.99 4.33 24.58
N ALA A 258 -16.04 3.26 25.36
CA ALA A 258 -17.16 2.97 26.25
C ALA A 258 -16.67 3.04 27.70
N ILE A 259 -17.37 3.79 28.53
CA ILE A 259 -17.13 3.86 29.98
C ILE A 259 -18.42 3.50 30.69
N TYR A 260 -18.32 2.59 31.66
CA TYR A 260 -19.45 2.23 32.52
C TYR A 260 -19.00 2.12 33.97
N GLY A 261 -19.96 2.26 34.88
CA GLY A 261 -19.75 2.16 36.31
C GLY A 261 -21.07 2.25 37.05
N THR A 262 -21.03 2.14 38.37
CA THR A 262 -22.24 2.17 39.21
C THR A 262 -22.36 3.52 39.91
N ALA A 263 -23.47 4.23 39.67
CA ALA A 263 -23.77 5.49 40.32
C ALA A 263 -24.23 5.27 41.76
N VAL A 264 -23.61 5.93 42.73
CA VAL A 264 -23.89 5.77 44.16
C VAL A 264 -23.95 7.10 44.90
N THR A 265 -24.67 7.11 46.02
CA THR A 265 -24.55 8.18 47.02
C THR A 265 -23.73 7.67 48.20
N LEU A 266 -22.56 8.27 48.39
CA LEU A 266 -21.73 8.13 49.58
C LEU A 266 -22.19 9.10 50.67
N ASP A 267 -21.90 8.76 51.91
CA ASP A 267 -22.19 9.63 53.06
C ASP A 267 -21.24 10.83 53.08
N GLU A 268 -21.81 12.04 53.05
CA GLU A 268 -21.07 13.32 53.02
C GLU A 268 -20.17 13.51 54.25
N ALA A 269 -20.44 12.83 55.35
CA ALA A 269 -19.59 12.85 56.55
C ALA A 269 -18.16 12.35 56.30
N TYR A 270 -17.93 11.61 55.21
CA TYR A 270 -16.65 11.01 54.84
C TYR A 270 -16.04 11.60 53.55
N LEU A 271 -16.70 12.59 52.94
CA LEU A 271 -16.22 13.31 51.76
C LEU A 271 -15.59 14.64 52.22
N ILE A 272 -14.33 14.60 52.67
CA ILE A 272 -13.54 15.77 53.09
C ILE A 272 -12.56 16.16 51.99
#